data_AF-A0A447XVP8-F1
#
_entry.id   AF-A0A447XVP8-F1
#
_cell.length_a   1.000
_cell.length_b   1.000
_cell.length_c   1.000
_cell.angle_alpha   90.00
_cell.angle_beta   90.00
_cell.angle_gamma   90.00
#
_symmetry.space_group_name_H-M   'P 1'
#
loop_
_entity.id
_entity.type
_entity.pdbx_description
1 polymer ?
#
loop_
_entity_poly.entity_id
_entity_poly.type
_entity_poly.pdbx_seq_one_letter_code
_entity_poly.pdbx_strand_id
1 'polypeptide(L)' 'MVPFRMRRRCPKVWWPLPVIRKHWLTVGDPAREFTMTQSAPLMVLPDPDEFVVVQVK' A
#
# COMPACT_ATOMS: atom_id res chain seq x y z
N MET A 1 11.56 23.97 16.85
CA MET A 1 10.31 23.36 16.32
C MET A 1 10.12 23.83 14.89
N VAL A 2 10.43 22.98 13.90
CA VAL A 2 10.22 23.31 12.47
C VAL A 2 8.81 22.85 12.11
N PRO A 3 7.97 23.69 11.47
CA PRO A 3 6.63 23.27 11.12
C PRO A 3 6.72 22.17 10.06
N PHE A 4 6.31 20.96 10.43
CA PHE A 4 6.07 19.85 9.51
C PHE A 4 4.88 20.22 8.61
N ARG A 5 5.15 21.04 7.60
CA ARG A 5 4.23 21.26 6.48
C ARG A 5 4.22 19.96 5.70
N MET A 6 3.29 19.06 6.05
CA MET A 6 2.92 17.90 5.24
C MET A 6 2.63 18.40 3.83
N ARG A 7 3.64 18.32 2.95
CA ARG A 7 3.44 18.52 1.51
C ARG A 7 2.57 17.35 1.08
N ARG A 8 1.27 17.61 0.90
CA ARG A 8 0.38 16.75 0.11
C ARG A 8 0.88 16.75 -1.34
N ARG A 9 2.00 16.09 -1.62
CA ARG A 9 2.48 15.79 -2.97
C ARG A 9 2.46 14.29 -3.16
N CYS A 10 1.28 13.76 -3.43
CA CYS A 10 1.17 12.68 -4.40
C CYS A 10 -0.25 12.70 -4.99
N PRO A 11 -0.46 13.26 -6.19
CA PRO A 11 -1.77 13.27 -6.84
C PRO A 11 -2.13 11.89 -7.45
N LYS A 12 -1.66 10.78 -6.85
CA LYS A 12 -1.92 9.40 -7.31
C LYS A 12 -3.02 8.69 -6.50
N VAL A 13 -3.90 9.43 -5.82
CA VAL A 13 -5.07 8.85 -5.11
C VAL A 13 -6.30 8.69 -6.01
N TRP A 14 -6.27 9.21 -7.24
CA TRP A 14 -7.42 9.23 -8.15
C TRP A 14 -7.65 7.95 -8.97
N TRP A 15 -6.72 6.98 -8.90
CA TRP A 15 -6.89 5.67 -9.56
C TRP A 15 -6.69 4.58 -8.51
N PRO A 16 -7.63 3.63 -8.34
CA PRO A 16 -7.47 2.52 -7.43
C PRO A 16 -6.53 1.50 -8.09
N LEU A 17 -5.25 1.82 -8.16
CA LEU A 17 -4.25 0.84 -8.57
C LEU A 17 -4.14 -0.19 -7.44
N PRO A 18 -4.30 -1.50 -7.73
CA PRO A 18 -4.22 -2.55 -6.71
C PRO A 18 -2.86 -2.56 -6.00
N VAL A 19 -1.82 -2.04 -6.67
CA VAL A 19 -0.46 -1.94 -6.16
C VAL A 19 0.20 -0.64 -6.63
N ILE A 20 0.87 0.06 -5.72
CA ILE A 20 1.71 1.23 -5.99
C ILE A 20 3.18 0.84 -5.84
N ARG A 21 3.98 1.04 -6.89
CA ARG A 21 5.44 0.89 -6.82
C ARG A 21 6.12 2.25 -6.68
N LYS A 22 7.03 2.35 -5.72
CA LYS A 22 7.90 3.52 -5.52
C LYS A 22 9.35 3.07 -5.56
N HIS A 23 10.19 3.86 -6.20
CA HIS A 23 11.63 3.70 -6.24
C HIS A 23 12.27 4.98 -5.72
N TRP A 24 13.32 4.87 -4.91
CA TRP A 24 14.11 6.01 -4.49
C TRP A 24 15.55 5.62 -4.16
N LEU A 25 16.43 6.63 -4.24
CA LEU A 25 17.83 6.56 -3.88
C LEU A 25 18.05 7.44 -2.64
N THR A 26 18.73 6.92 -1.63
CA THR A 26 19.25 7.75 -0.52
C THR A 26 20.67 8.15 -0.85
N VAL A 27 20.89 9.45 -1.03
CA VAL A 27 22.21 10.04 -1.28
C VAL A 27 22.98 10.10 0.04
N GLY A 28 24.18 9.53 0.07
CA GLY A 28 25.06 9.41 1.23
C GLY A 28 26.22 8.48 0.90
N ASP A 29 27.13 8.25 1.85
CA ASP A 29 28.21 7.28 1.72
C ASP A 29 28.06 6.22 2.83
N PRO A 30 27.53 5.01 2.54
CA PRO A 30 27.20 4.50 1.21
C PRO A 30 25.83 4.96 0.70
N ALA A 31 25.73 5.16 -0.61
CA ALA A 31 24.45 5.36 -1.28
C ALA A 31 23.65 4.06 -1.25
N ARG A 32 22.33 4.16 -1.07
CA ARG A 32 21.44 2.99 -1.02
C ARG A 32 20.24 3.17 -1.93
N GLU A 33 19.90 2.10 -2.62
CA GLU A 33 18.77 2.04 -3.53
C GLU A 33 17.64 1.23 -2.92
N PHE A 34 16.42 1.76 -3.01
CA PHE A 34 15.25 1.15 -2.43
C PHE A 34 14.12 1.10 -3.44
N THR A 35 13.40 -0.02 -3.39
CA THR A 35 12.10 -0.18 -4.05
C THR A 35 11.08 -0.54 -3.00
N MET A 36 9.87 -0.01 -3.13
CA MET A 36 8.74 -0.30 -2.26
C MET A 36 7.52 -0.61 -3.09
N THR A 37 6.89 -1.72 -2.73
CA THR A 37 5.60 -2.14 -3.25
C THR A 37 4.59 -1.92 -2.13
N GLN A 38 3.62 -1.04 -2.36
CA GLN A 38 2.57 -0.71 -1.39
C GLN A 38 1.22 -1.13 -1.96
N SER A 39 0.47 -1.92 -1.19
CA SER A 39 -0.93 -2.26 -1.46
C SER A 39 -1.74 -2.08 -0.18
N ALA A 40 -3.05 -1.93 -0.34
CA ALA A 40 -4.02 -1.92 0.76
C ALA A 40 -5.18 -2.86 0.39
N PRO A 41 -4.93 -4.18 0.37
CA PRO A 41 -5.96 -5.14 -0.01
C PRO A 41 -7.00 -5.27 1.10
N LEU A 42 -8.27 -5.32 0.70
CA LEU A 42 -9.37 -5.72 1.57
C LEU A 42 -10.24 -6.68 0.77
N MET A 43 -10.37 -7.90 1.26
CA MET A 43 -11.28 -8.90 0.69
C MET A 43 -12.61 -8.78 1.43
N VAL A 44 -13.62 -8.28 0.74
CA VAL A 44 -14.99 -8.19 1.25
C VAL A 44 -15.83 -9.18 0.46
N LEU A 45 -16.45 -10.13 1.17
CA LEU A 45 -17.47 -10.97 0.57
C LEU A 45 -18.73 -10.13 0.35
N PRO A 46 -19.33 -10.15 -0.85
CA PRO A 46 -20.59 -9.44 -1.08
C PRO A 46 -21.69 -10.02 -0.19
N ASP A 47 -21.78 -11.35 -0.11
CA ASP A 47 -22.75 -12.08 0.70
C ASP A 47 -22.04 -13.21 1.48
N PRO A 48 -21.83 -13.05 2.79
CA PRO A 48 -21.10 -14.05 3.59
C PRO A 48 -21.90 -15.34 3.84
N ASP A 49 -23.24 -15.27 3.72
CA ASP A 49 -24.15 -16.39 4.04
C ASP A 49 -24.24 -17.45 2.91
N GLU A 50 -23.74 -17.16 1.71
CA GLU A 50 -23.68 -18.13 0.62
C GLU A 50 -22.64 -19.24 0.86
N PHE A 51 -21.73 -19.04 1.82
CA PHE A 51 -20.62 -19.95 2.08
C PHE A 51 -20.87 -20.77 3.35
N VAL A 52 -20.96 -22.10 3.19
CA VAL A 52 -21.04 -23.05 4.32
C VAL A 52 -19.71 -23.74 4.50
N VAL A 53 -19.17 -23.72 5.72
CA VAL A 53 -17.93 -24.43 6.09
C VAL A 53 -18.30 -25.66 6.92
N VAL A 54 -18.04 -26.86 6.39
CA VAL A 54 -18.25 -28.14 7.10
C VAL A 54 -16.89 -28.72 7.48
N GLN A 55 -16.63 -28.87 8.78
CA GLN A 55 -15.43 -29.53 9.27
C GLN A 55 -15.66 -31.04 9.37
N VAL A 56 -14.89 -31.82 8.61
CA VAL A 56 -14.93 -33.29 8.66
C VAL A 56 -13.90 -33.77 9.69
N LYS A 57 -14.24 -34.82 10.45
CA LYS A 57 -13.37 -35.48 11.43
C LYS A 57 -12.53 -36.57 10.80
#